data_AF-A0A9N8HEV2-F1
#
_entry.id   AF-A0A9N8HEV2-F1
#
_cell.length_a   1.000
_cell.length_b   1.000
_cell.length_c   1.000
_cell.angle_alpha   90.00
_cell.angle_beta   90.00
_cell.angle_gamma   90.00
#
_symmetry.space_group_name_H-M   'P 1'
#
loop_
_entity.id
_entity.type
_entity.pdbx_description
1 polymer ?
#
loop_
_entity_poly.entity_id
_entity_poly.type
_entity_poly.pdbx_seq_one_letter_code
_entity_poly.pdbx_strand_id
1 'polypeptide(L)'
;MGTNTFTENLKAFFRAIKQDNELQGKYMRAPTKADAQRITALHERKHGVPGMLCSIDCLHVFWKNCPVAWQGQFRNGKNKHSSIVVEAGVDYNTWVWSASIGHAGTQSDINIWDQSPLHRMFLSDEMVENIDFSFHVDGEHFDMLWCLVDGIYPATARFVKTISYPIGHAARMFVEWQEACRKDSERTFGIVVRKFQILARPMEYWDLEDVKNITYGCFVMHNMMVERRVEREETEEAGMYDVLSSAEDDQEEARGDDLDQFVRFAHRFTPQARDMAYQIQLAKERFTKLNNDARHVRLQRAIMNHVAANYIEEKKRRSPSL
;
A
#
# COMPACT_ATOMS: atom_id res chain seq x y z
N MET A 1 12.67 -32.33 9.47
CA MET A 1 13.06 -31.69 10.75
C MET A 1 11.84 -31.64 11.64
N GLY A 2 11.97 -31.90 12.94
CA GLY A 2 10.81 -31.90 13.84
C GLY A 2 10.34 -30.48 14.12
N THR A 3 9.06 -30.19 13.89
CA THR A 3 8.40 -28.98 14.37
C THR A 3 8.39 -28.99 15.88
N ASN A 4 9.03 -27.99 16.51
CA ASN A 4 8.97 -27.84 17.96
C ASN A 4 7.64 -27.19 18.38
N THR A 5 7.27 -27.36 19.64
CA THR A 5 6.00 -26.85 20.20
C THR A 5 5.85 -25.34 20.05
N PHE A 6 6.96 -24.59 20.04
CA PHE A 6 6.94 -23.14 19.86
C PHE A 6 6.48 -22.74 18.45
N THR A 7 7.02 -23.39 17.39
CA THR A 7 6.62 -23.13 16.01
C THR A 7 5.13 -23.41 15.77
N GLU A 8 4.60 -24.52 16.29
CA GLU A 8 3.17 -24.84 16.14
C GLU A 8 2.26 -23.90 16.95
N ASN A 9 2.66 -23.52 18.16
CA ASN A 9 1.94 -22.52 18.94
C ASN A 9 1.92 -21.15 18.24
N LEU A 10 3.02 -20.75 17.60
CA LEU A 10 3.08 -19.46 16.88
C LEU A 10 2.17 -19.46 15.65
N LYS A 11 2.14 -20.55 14.88
CA LYS A 11 1.16 -20.72 13.78
C LYS A 11 -0.28 -20.64 14.28
N ALA A 12 -0.59 -21.34 15.38
CA ALA A 12 -1.92 -21.34 15.98
C ALA A 12 -2.34 -19.92 16.44
N PHE A 13 -1.42 -19.18 17.05
CA PHE A 13 -1.63 -17.79 17.48
C PHE A 13 -1.94 -16.86 16.29
N PHE A 14 -1.11 -16.86 15.25
CA PHE A 14 -1.34 -16.01 14.07
C PHE A 14 -2.59 -16.40 13.28
N ARG A 15 -2.91 -17.70 13.21
CA ARG A 15 -4.17 -18.19 12.63
C ARG A 15 -5.38 -17.74 13.43
N ALA A 16 -5.32 -17.75 14.76
CA ALA A 16 -6.37 -17.20 15.61
C ALA A 16 -6.58 -15.70 15.37
N ILE A 17 -5.49 -14.90 15.32
CA ILE A 17 -5.56 -13.47 14.96
C ILE A 17 -6.24 -13.27 13.61
N LYS A 18 -5.91 -14.08 12.59
CA LYS A 18 -6.52 -13.96 11.24
C LYS A 18 -8.02 -14.28 11.22
N GLN A 19 -8.46 -15.17 12.09
CA GLN A 19 -9.83 -15.70 12.17
C GLN A 19 -10.73 -14.91 13.14
N ASP A 20 -10.14 -14.09 14.01
CA ASP A 20 -10.89 -13.24 14.95
C ASP A 20 -11.57 -12.07 14.22
N ASN A 21 -12.90 -12.14 14.14
CA ASN A 21 -13.74 -11.16 13.44
C ASN A 21 -13.72 -9.77 14.10
N GLU A 22 -13.49 -9.65 15.40
CA GLU A 22 -13.40 -8.35 16.09
C GLU A 22 -12.09 -7.67 15.72
N LEU A 23 -10.98 -8.41 15.73
CA LEU A 23 -9.68 -7.92 15.28
C LEU A 23 -9.70 -7.56 13.78
N GLN A 24 -10.31 -8.39 12.92
CA GLN A 24 -10.45 -8.07 11.49
C GLN A 24 -11.29 -6.80 11.31
N GLY A 25 -12.48 -6.78 11.93
CA GLY A 25 -13.47 -5.72 11.80
C GLY A 25 -13.04 -4.39 12.42
N LYS A 26 -12.05 -4.38 13.30
CA LYS A 26 -11.49 -3.15 13.87
C LYS A 26 -10.18 -2.71 13.18
N TYR A 27 -9.21 -3.61 13.05
CA TYR A 27 -7.84 -3.24 12.71
C TYR A 27 -7.45 -3.46 11.25
N MET A 28 -8.20 -4.26 10.47
CA MET A 28 -7.88 -4.55 9.07
C MET A 28 -9.12 -4.48 8.15
N ARG A 29 -10.06 -3.59 8.50
CA ARG A 29 -11.24 -3.26 7.68
C ARG A 29 -10.95 -2.10 6.72
N ALA A 30 -11.76 -1.99 5.68
CA ALA A 30 -11.80 -0.78 4.86
C ALA A 30 -12.14 0.46 5.72
N PRO A 31 -11.63 1.66 5.36
CA PRO A 31 -12.02 2.89 6.03
C PRO A 31 -13.52 3.16 5.84
N THR A 32 -14.16 3.77 6.83
CA THR A 32 -15.49 4.37 6.66
C THR A 32 -15.34 5.80 6.14
N LYS A 33 -16.44 6.43 5.71
CA LYS A 33 -16.47 7.86 5.32
C LYS A 33 -15.87 8.78 6.38
N ALA A 34 -16.13 8.47 7.66
CA ALA A 34 -15.59 9.22 8.79
C ALA A 34 -14.08 8.97 9.00
N ASP A 35 -13.57 7.77 8.69
CA ASP A 35 -12.12 7.54 8.65
C ASP A 35 -11.50 8.28 7.48
N ALA A 36 -12.05 8.13 6.27
CA ALA A 36 -11.58 8.81 5.06
C ALA A 36 -11.47 10.32 5.27
N GLN A 37 -12.49 10.97 5.86
CA GLN A 37 -12.45 12.39 6.24
C GLN A 37 -11.32 12.73 7.22
N ARG A 38 -11.07 11.88 8.23
CA ARG A 38 -9.94 12.08 9.17
C ARG A 38 -8.59 11.91 8.49
N ILE A 39 -8.45 10.88 7.65
CA ILE A 39 -7.22 10.54 6.93
C ILE A 39 -6.87 11.63 5.92
N THR A 40 -7.81 12.06 5.07
CA THR A 40 -7.57 13.12 4.08
C THR A 40 -7.26 14.44 4.76
N ALA A 41 -7.95 14.79 5.85
CA ALA A 41 -7.66 16.00 6.60
C ALA A 41 -6.29 15.93 7.30
N LEU A 42 -5.84 14.74 7.74
CA LEU A 42 -4.49 14.54 8.27
C LEU A 42 -3.44 14.72 7.19
N HIS A 43 -3.58 14.04 6.04
CA HIS A 43 -2.65 14.19 4.92
C HIS A 43 -2.64 15.62 4.37
N GLU A 44 -3.78 16.31 4.30
CA GLU A 44 -3.83 17.72 3.90
C GLU A 44 -3.06 18.61 4.88
N ARG A 45 -3.18 18.39 6.20
CA ARG A 45 -2.37 19.11 7.21
C ARG A 45 -0.88 18.78 7.15
N LYS A 46 -0.49 17.62 6.63
CA LYS A 46 0.90 17.12 6.65
C LYS A 46 1.65 17.32 5.32
N HIS A 47 0.93 17.34 4.20
CA HIS A 47 1.48 17.44 2.85
C HIS A 47 0.91 18.62 2.05
N GLY A 48 -0.10 19.33 2.58
CA GLY A 48 -0.67 20.53 1.95
C GLY A 48 -1.60 20.26 0.76
N VAL A 49 -2.04 19.02 0.52
CA VAL A 49 -2.91 18.65 -0.61
C VAL A 49 -4.16 17.89 -0.13
N PRO A 50 -5.38 18.31 -0.50
CA PRO A 50 -6.62 17.63 -0.11
C PRO A 50 -6.88 16.34 -0.89
N GLY A 51 -7.71 15.46 -0.32
CA GLY A 51 -8.24 14.26 -0.99
C GLY A 51 -7.35 13.01 -0.96
N MET A 52 -6.15 13.08 -0.36
CA MET A 52 -5.24 11.94 -0.21
C MET A 52 -5.76 10.93 0.82
N LEU A 53 -6.03 9.70 0.37
CA LEU A 53 -6.51 8.61 1.23
C LEU A 53 -5.39 7.74 1.80
N CYS A 54 -4.33 7.46 1.04
CA CYS A 54 -3.15 6.72 1.53
C CYS A 54 -1.97 6.82 0.55
N SER A 55 -0.79 6.36 0.98
CA SER A 55 0.29 5.91 0.11
C SER A 55 0.14 4.40 -0.11
N ILE A 56 0.23 3.92 -1.35
CA ILE A 56 0.26 2.48 -1.68
C ILE A 56 1.63 2.13 -2.24
N ASP A 57 2.21 1.07 -1.69
CA ASP A 57 3.58 0.64 -1.98
C ASP A 57 3.75 -0.85 -1.65
N CYS A 58 4.82 -1.48 -2.15
CA CYS A 58 5.12 -2.89 -1.92
C CYS A 58 6.24 -3.13 -0.88
N LEU A 59 6.09 -4.18 -0.09
CA LEU A 59 7.09 -4.71 0.85
C LEU A 59 7.41 -6.17 0.51
N HIS A 60 8.69 -6.51 0.40
CA HIS A 60 9.16 -7.89 0.28
C HIS A 60 9.43 -8.51 1.66
N VAL A 61 8.80 -9.64 1.94
CA VAL A 61 9.09 -10.49 3.11
C VAL A 61 9.86 -11.72 2.63
N PHE A 62 11.10 -11.91 3.08
CA PHE A 62 11.92 -13.03 2.64
C PHE A 62 11.42 -14.37 3.18
N TRP A 63 11.45 -15.41 2.33
CA TRP A 63 10.95 -16.75 2.60
C TRP A 63 12.06 -17.79 2.34
N LYS A 64 12.82 -18.13 3.38
CA LYS A 64 13.99 -19.02 3.29
C LYS A 64 13.63 -20.44 2.89
N ASN A 65 12.56 -20.99 3.49
CA ASN A 65 12.11 -22.36 3.25
C ASN A 65 11.05 -22.47 2.16
N CYS A 66 11.05 -21.55 1.19
CA CYS A 66 10.25 -21.65 -0.03
C CYS A 66 10.51 -23.00 -0.74
N PRO A 67 9.49 -23.86 -0.93
CA PRO A 67 9.66 -25.16 -1.58
C PRO A 67 10.27 -25.03 -2.98
N VAL A 68 11.13 -25.98 -3.37
CA VAL A 68 11.88 -25.92 -4.65
C VAL A 68 10.96 -25.72 -5.86
N ALA A 69 9.78 -26.36 -5.88
CA ALA A 69 8.79 -26.20 -6.94
C ALA A 69 8.18 -24.78 -7.03
N TRP A 70 8.25 -23.99 -5.95
CA TRP A 70 7.74 -22.63 -5.86
C TRP A 70 8.84 -21.58 -6.06
N GLN A 71 10.12 -21.96 -5.90
CA GLN A 71 11.26 -21.06 -6.09
C GLN A 71 11.28 -20.44 -7.49
N GLY A 72 10.83 -21.14 -8.54
CA GLY A 72 10.74 -20.56 -9.89
C GLY A 72 9.87 -19.29 -9.98
N GLN A 73 8.89 -19.11 -9.08
CA GLN A 73 8.02 -17.93 -9.03
C GLN A 73 8.41 -16.97 -7.89
N PHE A 74 8.74 -17.50 -6.71
CA PHE A 74 8.97 -16.68 -5.52
C PHE A 74 10.43 -16.21 -5.38
N ARG A 75 11.39 -16.92 -5.99
CA ARG A 75 12.82 -16.56 -5.98
C ARG A 75 13.08 -15.44 -6.95
N ASN A 76 13.27 -14.24 -6.42
CA ASN A 76 13.73 -13.13 -7.22
C ASN A 76 15.16 -13.42 -7.68
N GLY A 77 15.39 -13.47 -8.99
CA GLY A 77 16.70 -13.77 -9.58
C GLY A 77 17.79 -12.78 -9.15
N LYS A 78 17.41 -11.53 -8.86
CA LYS A 78 18.30 -10.45 -8.40
C LYS A 78 18.89 -10.79 -7.03
N ASN A 79 18.01 -11.01 -6.05
CA ASN A 79 18.41 -11.16 -4.66
C ASN A 79 18.74 -12.62 -4.30
N LYS A 80 18.57 -13.59 -5.23
CA LYS A 80 18.76 -15.04 -5.05
C LYS A 80 17.95 -15.67 -3.90
N HIS A 81 17.11 -14.92 -3.21
CA HIS A 81 16.21 -15.36 -2.15
C HIS A 81 14.77 -15.41 -2.65
N SER A 82 13.97 -16.30 -2.06
CA SER A 82 12.53 -16.25 -2.27
C SER A 82 11.93 -15.18 -1.38
N SER A 83 10.93 -14.47 -1.90
CA SER A 83 10.17 -13.48 -1.13
C SER A 83 8.69 -13.54 -1.49
N ILE A 84 7.87 -13.11 -0.55
CA ILE A 84 6.45 -12.87 -0.70
C ILE A 84 6.28 -11.36 -0.71
N VAL A 85 5.58 -10.83 -1.72
CA VAL A 85 5.29 -9.39 -1.78
C VAL A 85 3.98 -9.10 -1.04
N VAL A 86 3.99 -7.98 -0.36
CA VAL A 86 2.83 -7.35 0.27
C VAL A 86 2.63 -5.98 -0.35
N GLU A 87 1.55 -5.79 -1.09
CA GLU A 87 1.07 -4.44 -1.41
C GLU A 87 0.23 -3.96 -0.23
N ALA A 88 0.48 -2.74 0.26
CA ALA A 88 -0.29 -2.18 1.36
C ALA A 88 -0.59 -0.69 1.15
N GLY A 89 -1.78 -0.28 1.60
CA GLY A 89 -2.23 1.11 1.63
C GLY A 89 -2.15 1.64 3.05
N VAL A 90 -1.35 2.70 3.27
CA VAL A 90 -1.04 3.22 4.62
C VAL A 90 -1.21 4.74 4.70
N ASP A 91 -1.59 5.23 5.88
CA ASP A 91 -1.70 6.67 6.14
C ASP A 91 -0.48 7.27 6.86
N TYR A 92 -0.49 8.59 7.05
CA TYR A 92 0.57 9.31 7.77
C TYR A 92 0.77 8.80 9.20
N ASN A 93 -0.29 8.33 9.88
CA ASN A 93 -0.19 7.76 11.22
C ASN A 93 0.39 6.34 11.21
N THR A 94 0.87 5.84 10.08
CA THR A 94 1.40 4.48 9.87
C THR A 94 0.34 3.38 10.04
N TRP A 95 -0.95 3.74 9.96
CA TRP A 95 -2.03 2.77 9.99
C TRP A 95 -2.11 2.03 8.65
N VAL A 96 -2.14 0.70 8.70
CA VAL A 96 -2.28 -0.15 7.51
C VAL A 96 -3.77 -0.39 7.24
N TRP A 97 -4.36 0.35 6.32
CA TRP A 97 -5.79 0.25 5.99
C TRP A 97 -6.13 -0.99 5.16
N SER A 98 -5.14 -1.54 4.45
CA SER A 98 -5.29 -2.72 3.61
C SER A 98 -3.92 -3.36 3.37
N ALA A 99 -3.86 -4.69 3.36
CA ALA A 99 -2.67 -5.45 2.98
C ALA A 99 -3.04 -6.65 2.10
N SER A 100 -2.40 -6.74 0.94
CA SER A 100 -2.56 -7.77 -0.09
C SER A 100 -1.32 -8.68 -0.04
N ILE A 101 -1.42 -9.81 0.69
CA ILE A 101 -0.27 -10.64 1.10
C ILE A 101 -0.30 -11.99 0.37
N GLY A 102 0.85 -12.41 -0.16
CA GLY A 102 1.03 -13.75 -0.75
C GLY A 102 1.49 -13.74 -2.20
N HIS A 103 1.72 -12.57 -2.77
CA HIS A 103 2.20 -12.41 -4.14
C HIS A 103 3.63 -12.93 -4.30
N ALA A 104 3.96 -13.41 -5.49
CA ALA A 104 5.27 -14.00 -5.73
C ALA A 104 6.34 -12.91 -5.87
N GLY A 105 7.50 -13.08 -5.25
CA GLY A 105 8.62 -12.11 -5.22
C GLY A 105 9.23 -11.67 -6.56
N THR A 106 8.73 -12.19 -7.68
CA THR A 106 9.05 -11.79 -9.06
C THR A 106 7.98 -10.91 -9.72
N GLN A 107 6.78 -10.81 -9.13
CA GLN A 107 5.72 -9.95 -9.66
C GLN A 107 6.04 -8.47 -9.38
N SER A 108 5.80 -7.63 -10.39
CA SER A 108 5.84 -6.18 -10.26
C SER A 108 4.56 -5.64 -9.61
N ASP A 109 4.66 -4.45 -9.03
CA ASP A 109 3.55 -3.70 -8.44
C ASP A 109 2.29 -3.65 -9.32
N ILE A 110 2.44 -3.45 -10.64
CA ILE A 110 1.29 -3.47 -11.58
C ILE A 110 0.63 -4.85 -11.69
N ASN A 111 1.41 -5.94 -11.71
CA ASN A 111 0.88 -7.31 -11.77
C ASN A 111 0.20 -7.71 -10.46
N ILE A 112 0.66 -7.14 -9.34
CA ILE A 112 0.08 -7.29 -8.01
C ILE A 112 -1.24 -6.50 -7.91
N TRP A 113 -1.23 -5.24 -8.34
CA TRP A 113 -2.39 -4.36 -8.40
C TRP A 113 -3.56 -5.00 -9.15
N ASP A 114 -3.32 -5.55 -10.35
CA ASP A 114 -4.37 -6.19 -11.16
C ASP A 114 -5.09 -7.35 -10.43
N GLN A 115 -4.42 -7.99 -9.48
CA GLN A 115 -4.96 -9.10 -8.68
C GLN A 115 -5.47 -8.66 -7.30
N SER A 116 -5.16 -7.43 -6.89
CA SER A 116 -5.30 -6.96 -5.51
C SER A 116 -6.75 -6.80 -5.04
N PRO A 117 -7.05 -7.12 -3.76
CA PRO A 117 -8.28 -6.69 -3.10
C PRO A 117 -8.49 -5.17 -3.11
N LEU A 118 -7.42 -4.34 -3.13
CA LEU A 118 -7.55 -2.88 -3.25
C LEU A 118 -8.15 -2.47 -4.60
N HIS A 119 -7.69 -3.07 -5.69
CA HIS A 119 -8.26 -2.83 -7.02
C HIS A 119 -9.74 -3.24 -7.08
N ARG A 120 -10.11 -4.36 -6.44
CA ARG A 120 -11.52 -4.77 -6.30
C ARG A 120 -12.34 -3.79 -5.46
N MET A 121 -11.78 -3.28 -4.38
CA MET A 121 -12.40 -2.24 -3.56
C MET A 121 -12.63 -0.95 -4.36
N PHE A 122 -11.67 -0.52 -5.18
CA PHE A 122 -11.81 0.68 -6.03
C PHE A 122 -12.91 0.54 -7.10
N LEU A 123 -13.35 -0.69 -7.39
CA LEU A 123 -14.45 -1.04 -8.29
C LEU A 123 -15.76 -1.39 -7.55
N SER A 124 -15.78 -1.38 -6.21
CA SER A 124 -16.97 -1.68 -5.42
C SER A 124 -17.89 -0.45 -5.24
N ASP A 125 -19.17 -0.71 -4.97
CA ASP A 125 -20.11 0.34 -4.55
C ASP A 125 -19.70 0.93 -3.20
N GLU A 126 -19.24 0.09 -2.29
CA GLU A 126 -18.84 0.49 -0.93
C GLU A 126 -17.78 1.59 -0.94
N MET A 127 -16.85 1.60 -1.90
CA MET A 127 -15.88 2.69 -2.05
C MET A 127 -16.57 4.00 -2.46
N VAL A 128 -17.46 3.97 -3.45
CA VAL A 128 -18.11 5.17 -3.98
C VAL A 128 -19.16 5.74 -3.01
N GLU A 129 -19.91 4.87 -2.35
CA GLU A 129 -20.99 5.26 -1.42
C GLU A 129 -20.44 5.58 -0.03
N ASN A 130 -19.61 4.69 0.53
CA ASN A 130 -19.23 4.70 1.93
C ASN A 130 -17.83 5.28 2.21
N ILE A 131 -17.02 5.61 1.19
CA ILE A 131 -15.65 6.16 1.37
C ILE A 131 -15.52 7.53 0.68
N ASP A 132 -15.88 7.64 -0.60
CA ASP A 132 -15.68 8.86 -1.38
C ASP A 132 -16.53 10.07 -0.92
N PHE A 133 -15.97 11.26 -1.11
CA PHE A 133 -16.66 12.55 -1.01
C PHE A 133 -15.92 13.61 -1.85
N SER A 134 -16.63 14.69 -2.16
CA SER A 134 -16.07 15.78 -2.97
C SER A 134 -14.97 16.57 -2.27
N PHE A 135 -13.93 16.93 -3.02
CA PHE A 135 -12.92 17.91 -2.63
C PHE A 135 -12.54 18.80 -3.83
N HIS A 136 -11.76 19.85 -3.56
CA HIS A 136 -11.27 20.79 -4.57
C HIS A 136 -9.76 20.95 -4.49
N VAL A 137 -9.09 21.03 -5.63
CA VAL A 137 -7.65 21.33 -5.74
C VAL A 137 -7.40 22.07 -7.05
N ASP A 138 -6.56 23.11 -7.06
CA ASP A 138 -6.32 23.99 -8.23
C ASP A 138 -7.59 24.57 -8.87
N GLY A 139 -8.60 24.89 -8.06
CA GLY A 139 -9.92 25.36 -8.52
C GLY A 139 -10.81 24.29 -9.16
N GLU A 140 -10.32 23.05 -9.26
CA GLU A 140 -11.00 21.93 -9.90
C GLU A 140 -11.71 21.02 -8.88
N HIS A 141 -12.95 20.61 -9.16
CA HIS A 141 -13.73 19.68 -8.34
C HIS A 141 -13.41 18.21 -8.65
N PHE A 142 -13.30 17.36 -7.63
CA PHE A 142 -13.09 15.92 -7.76
C PHE A 142 -14.05 15.12 -6.87
N ASP A 143 -14.50 13.96 -7.37
CA ASP A 143 -15.51 13.09 -6.75
C ASP A 143 -14.97 11.74 -6.25
N MET A 144 -13.65 11.52 -6.36
CA MET A 144 -12.98 10.27 -5.99
C MET A 144 -11.70 10.58 -5.24
N LEU A 145 -11.58 10.08 -4.01
CA LEU A 145 -10.36 10.18 -3.23
C LEU A 145 -9.22 9.43 -3.91
N TRP A 146 -8.00 9.93 -3.71
CA TRP A 146 -6.82 9.49 -4.43
C TRP A 146 -5.73 8.94 -3.51
N CYS A 147 -4.87 8.09 -4.06
CA CYS A 147 -3.76 7.47 -3.37
C CYS A 147 -2.45 7.83 -4.08
N LEU A 148 -1.39 8.00 -3.29
CA LEU A 148 -0.05 8.21 -3.81
C LEU A 148 0.56 6.86 -4.18
N VAL A 149 1.16 6.76 -5.36
CA VAL A 149 1.73 5.51 -5.88
C VAL A 149 3.04 5.76 -6.61
N ASP A 150 3.74 4.67 -6.94
CA ASP A 150 4.97 4.70 -7.73
C ASP A 150 4.72 4.98 -9.25
N GLY A 151 5.78 4.95 -10.06
CA GLY A 151 5.67 5.16 -11.52
C GLY A 151 5.15 3.94 -12.31
N ILE A 152 5.18 2.75 -11.73
CA ILE A 152 4.84 1.45 -12.35
C ILE A 152 3.33 1.17 -12.28
N TYR A 153 2.61 1.60 -11.23
CA TYR A 153 1.14 1.47 -11.14
C TYR A 153 0.41 2.07 -12.38
N PRO A 154 -0.76 1.55 -12.78
CA PRO A 154 -1.47 2.06 -13.96
C PRO A 154 -1.96 3.50 -13.80
N ALA A 155 -2.25 4.18 -14.91
CA ALA A 155 -2.83 5.52 -14.92
C ALA A 155 -4.32 5.48 -14.54
N THR A 156 -4.64 5.52 -13.24
CA THR A 156 -6.03 5.53 -12.76
C THR A 156 -6.47 6.91 -12.31
N ALA A 157 -7.78 7.16 -12.37
CA ALA A 157 -8.45 8.36 -11.89
C ALA A 157 -8.35 8.56 -10.35
N ARG A 158 -7.76 7.60 -9.63
CA ARG A 158 -7.47 7.65 -8.19
C ARG A 158 -5.97 7.69 -7.88
N PHE A 159 -5.08 7.62 -8.86
CA PHE A 159 -3.65 7.54 -8.61
C PHE A 159 -2.90 8.81 -8.95
N VAL A 160 -2.04 9.22 -8.03
CA VAL A 160 -1.05 10.28 -8.19
C VAL A 160 0.31 9.61 -8.22
N LYS A 161 0.92 9.59 -9.41
CA LYS A 161 2.11 8.79 -9.72
C LYS A 161 3.41 9.57 -9.56
N THR A 162 4.52 8.86 -9.31
CA THR A 162 5.88 9.41 -9.47
C THR A 162 6.11 9.88 -10.91
N ILE A 163 6.78 11.02 -11.10
CA ILE A 163 7.24 11.51 -12.41
C ILE A 163 8.74 11.26 -12.53
N SER A 164 9.16 10.27 -13.33
CA SER A 164 10.58 9.88 -13.46
C SER A 164 11.46 10.95 -14.10
N TYR A 165 10.88 11.83 -14.94
CA TYR A 165 11.60 12.87 -15.67
C TYR A 165 10.89 14.23 -15.51
N PRO A 166 11.13 14.96 -14.41
CA PRO A 166 10.43 16.21 -14.13
C PRO A 166 10.95 17.37 -15.02
N ILE A 167 10.19 17.69 -16.07
CA ILE A 167 10.47 18.82 -16.96
C ILE A 167 9.83 20.10 -16.42
N GLY A 168 10.63 21.16 -16.28
CA GLY A 168 10.18 22.48 -15.83
C GLY A 168 10.30 22.70 -14.31
N HIS A 169 9.72 23.80 -13.81
CA HIS A 169 9.80 24.14 -12.39
C HIS A 169 8.75 23.38 -11.56
N ALA A 170 7.48 23.43 -11.97
CA ALA A 170 6.38 22.78 -11.24
C ALA A 170 6.58 21.26 -11.08
N ALA A 171 7.01 20.55 -12.13
CA ALA A 171 7.24 19.11 -12.06
C ALA A 171 8.36 18.73 -11.08
N ARG A 172 9.43 19.54 -10.94
CA ARG A 172 10.51 19.29 -9.97
C ARG A 172 10.03 19.46 -8.54
N MET A 173 9.24 20.50 -8.28
CA MET A 173 8.64 20.74 -6.96
C MET A 173 7.65 19.63 -6.58
N PHE A 174 6.88 19.15 -7.56
CA PHE A 174 5.98 18.02 -7.38
C PHE A 174 6.76 16.74 -7.05
N VAL A 175 7.89 16.46 -7.71
CA VAL A 175 8.73 15.29 -7.37
C VAL A 175 9.31 15.43 -5.96
N GLU A 176 9.88 16.58 -5.59
CA GLU A 176 10.41 16.83 -4.23
C GLU A 176 9.33 16.63 -3.15
N TRP A 177 8.12 17.16 -3.39
CA TRP A 177 6.95 16.94 -2.54
C TRP A 177 6.53 15.46 -2.50
N GLN A 178 6.52 14.77 -3.64
CA GLN A 178 6.05 13.40 -3.75
C GLN A 178 7.00 12.42 -3.05
N GLU A 179 8.32 12.60 -3.21
CA GLU A 179 9.35 11.87 -2.47
C GLU A 179 9.22 12.09 -0.95
N ALA A 180 8.88 13.30 -0.52
CA ALA A 180 8.62 13.58 0.90
C ALA A 180 7.36 12.89 1.42
N CYS A 181 6.31 12.73 0.60
CA CYS A 181 5.08 12.03 0.97
C CYS A 181 5.23 10.50 0.95
N ARG A 182 5.98 9.94 -0.02
CA ARG A 182 6.27 8.50 -0.11
C ARG A 182 6.96 7.95 1.15
N LYS A 183 7.70 8.79 1.87
CA LYS A 183 8.32 8.41 3.15
C LYS A 183 7.33 7.92 4.19
N ASP A 184 6.03 8.15 4.05
CA ASP A 184 5.02 7.55 4.94
C ASP A 184 4.89 6.03 4.75
N SER A 185 4.90 5.52 3.50
CA SER A 185 4.89 4.06 3.26
C SER A 185 6.22 3.42 3.67
N GLU A 186 7.34 4.02 3.27
CA GLU A 186 8.69 3.57 3.67
C GLU A 186 8.88 3.56 5.20
N ARG A 187 8.43 4.62 5.91
CA ARG A 187 8.43 4.68 7.38
C ARG A 187 7.58 3.58 7.99
N THR A 188 6.38 3.36 7.46
CA THR A 188 5.45 2.35 7.98
C THR A 188 6.05 0.96 7.86
N PHE A 189 6.61 0.61 6.69
CA PHE A 189 7.27 -0.68 6.49
C PHE A 189 8.52 -0.82 7.34
N GLY A 190 9.37 0.22 7.43
CA GLY A 190 10.54 0.24 8.30
C GLY A 190 10.20 -0.01 9.77
N ILE A 191 9.14 0.64 10.29
CA ILE A 191 8.62 0.41 11.65
C ILE A 191 8.12 -1.02 11.79
N VAL A 192 7.23 -1.49 10.92
CA VAL A 192 6.64 -2.84 11.02
C VAL A 192 7.70 -3.94 10.98
N VAL A 193 8.66 -3.85 10.07
CA VAL A 193 9.73 -4.84 9.90
C VAL A 193 10.66 -4.88 11.12
N ARG A 194 11.06 -3.73 11.67
CA ARG A 194 11.94 -3.69 12.85
C ARG A 194 11.22 -4.04 14.15
N LYS A 195 9.96 -3.61 14.31
CA LYS A 195 9.10 -3.94 15.45
C LYS A 195 8.80 -5.44 15.52
N PHE A 196 8.51 -6.07 14.38
CA PHE A 196 8.27 -7.51 14.26
C PHE A 196 9.44 -8.19 13.57
N GLN A 197 10.51 -8.47 14.33
CA GLN A 197 11.76 -9.11 13.85
C GLN A 197 11.58 -10.43 13.08
N ILE A 198 10.41 -11.08 13.17
CA ILE A 198 10.03 -12.22 12.33
C ILE A 198 9.85 -11.86 10.83
N LEU A 199 9.61 -10.58 10.52
CA LEU A 199 9.55 -10.02 9.16
C LEU A 199 10.92 -9.55 8.66
N ALA A 200 11.79 -9.09 9.57
CA ALA A 200 13.15 -8.66 9.25
C ALA A 200 14.08 -9.81 8.84
N ARG A 201 13.73 -11.05 9.21
CA ARG A 201 14.54 -12.25 8.97
C ARG A 201 13.86 -13.16 7.95
N PRO A 202 14.62 -13.82 7.05
CA PRO A 202 14.05 -14.80 6.11
C PRO A 202 13.27 -15.91 6.83
N MET A 203 11.96 -15.98 6.58
CA MET A 203 11.06 -16.89 7.28
C MET A 203 11.34 -18.36 6.96
N GLU A 204 11.39 -19.19 8.00
CA GLU A 204 11.70 -20.62 7.92
C GLU A 204 10.46 -21.53 7.91
N TYR A 205 9.27 -20.96 7.72
CA TYR A 205 8.03 -21.70 7.53
C TYR A 205 7.99 -22.34 6.14
N TRP A 206 7.44 -23.55 6.01
CA TRP A 206 7.36 -24.27 4.74
C TRP A 206 6.07 -24.02 3.96
N ASP A 207 5.02 -23.58 4.66
CA ASP A 207 3.72 -23.31 4.09
C ASP A 207 3.51 -21.80 3.85
N LEU A 208 2.93 -21.45 2.70
CA LEU A 208 2.67 -20.07 2.33
C LEU A 208 1.56 -19.45 3.19
N GLU A 209 0.55 -20.23 3.59
CA GLU A 209 -0.56 -19.71 4.39
C GLU A 209 -0.11 -19.40 5.82
N ASP A 210 0.77 -20.21 6.41
CA ASP A 210 1.43 -19.88 7.68
C ASP A 210 2.22 -18.56 7.57
N VAL A 211 3.03 -18.34 6.51
CA VAL A 211 3.75 -17.05 6.31
C VAL A 211 2.77 -15.88 6.13
N LYS A 212 1.72 -16.05 5.33
CA LYS A 212 0.69 -15.01 5.14
C LYS A 212 0.00 -14.65 6.45
N ASN A 213 -0.33 -15.63 7.28
CA ASN A 213 -0.96 -15.42 8.59
C ASN A 213 -0.04 -14.68 9.56
N ILE A 214 1.25 -15.04 9.59
CA ILE A 214 2.27 -14.35 10.40
C ILE A 214 2.35 -12.88 9.99
N THR A 215 2.55 -12.61 8.70
CA THR A 215 2.65 -11.24 8.17
C THR A 215 1.37 -10.44 8.43
N TYR A 216 0.20 -11.04 8.21
CA TYR A 216 -1.08 -10.39 8.46
C TYR A 216 -1.29 -10.03 9.93
N GLY A 217 -1.02 -10.96 10.86
CA GLY A 217 -1.18 -10.67 12.28
C GLY A 217 -0.16 -9.67 12.82
N CYS A 218 1.01 -9.54 12.19
CA CYS A 218 1.93 -8.43 12.48
C CYS A 218 1.30 -7.08 12.11
N PHE A 219 0.57 -6.95 11.01
CA PHE A 219 -0.18 -5.72 10.69
C PHE A 219 -1.35 -5.47 11.66
N VAL A 220 -2.11 -6.51 12.04
CA VAL A 220 -3.17 -6.38 13.06
C VAL A 220 -2.58 -5.83 14.37
N MET A 221 -1.51 -6.45 14.88
CA MET A 221 -0.84 -6.02 16.10
C MET A 221 -0.16 -4.65 15.95
N HIS A 222 0.35 -4.31 14.76
CA HIS A 222 0.85 -2.96 14.47
C HIS A 222 -0.25 -1.92 14.62
N ASN A 223 -1.41 -2.11 13.98
CA ASN A 223 -2.52 -1.17 14.06
C ASN A 223 -3.11 -1.07 15.47
N MET A 224 -3.12 -2.16 16.26
CA MET A 224 -3.42 -2.11 17.70
C MET A 224 -2.47 -1.18 18.48
N MET A 225 -1.19 -1.15 18.12
CA MET A 225 -0.20 -0.26 18.74
C MET A 225 -0.31 1.18 18.19
N VAL A 226 -0.59 1.37 16.90
CA VAL A 226 -0.86 2.69 16.31
C VAL A 226 -2.06 3.35 16.96
N GLU A 227 -3.14 2.61 17.23
CA GLU A 227 -4.29 3.11 18.00
C GLU A 227 -3.83 3.72 19.33
N ARG A 228 -3.11 2.93 20.15
CA ARG A 228 -2.61 3.40 21.46
C ARG A 228 -1.63 4.55 21.37
N ARG A 229 -0.79 4.57 20.33
CA ARG A 229 0.16 5.65 20.07
C ARG A 229 -0.55 6.95 19.74
N VAL A 230 -1.55 6.90 18.86
CA VAL A 230 -2.35 8.07 18.44
C VAL A 230 -3.23 8.58 19.59
N GLU A 231 -3.84 7.68 20.37
CA GLU A 231 -4.58 8.03 21.60
C GLU A 231 -3.74 8.79 22.65
N ARG A 232 -2.42 8.59 22.65
CA ARG A 232 -1.47 9.20 23.59
C ARG A 232 -0.64 10.34 23.00
N GLU A 233 -0.87 10.69 21.74
CA GLU A 233 -0.09 11.67 20.99
C GLU A 233 1.43 11.36 20.92
N GLU A 234 1.78 10.07 21.00
CA GLU A 234 3.17 9.58 21.02
C GLU A 234 3.78 9.52 19.59
N THR A 235 5.05 9.89 19.46
CA THR A 235 5.83 9.78 18.22
C THR A 235 6.50 8.40 18.11
N GLU A 236 6.58 7.85 16.89
CA GLU A 236 7.26 6.58 16.62
C GLU A 236 8.10 6.66 15.33
N GLU A 237 9.34 6.20 15.43
CA GLU A 237 10.28 6.12 14.32
C GLU A 237 10.95 4.75 14.29
N ALA A 238 11.34 4.29 13.09
CA ALA A 238 11.89 2.94 12.91
C ALA A 238 13.14 2.66 13.76
N GLY A 239 13.97 3.69 14.03
CA GLY A 239 15.18 3.57 14.85
C GLY A 239 14.92 3.26 16.34
N MET A 240 13.68 3.39 16.83
CA MET A 240 13.30 2.99 18.19
C MET A 240 13.35 1.46 18.40
N TYR A 241 13.42 0.70 17.30
CA TYR A 241 13.42 -0.77 17.29
C TYR A 241 14.77 -1.36 16.84
N ASP A 242 15.82 -0.54 16.77
CA ASP A 242 17.16 -1.01 16.42
C ASP A 242 17.73 -1.87 17.56
N VAL A 243 17.79 -3.18 17.33
CA VAL A 243 18.36 -4.14 18.28
C VAL A 243 19.88 -4.04 18.24
N LEU A 244 20.53 -3.97 19.41
CA LEU A 244 21.99 -4.04 19.53
C LEU A 244 22.53 -5.25 18.75
N SER A 245 23.52 -5.02 17.88
CA SER A 245 24.06 -6.04 16.99
C SER A 245 24.64 -7.24 17.74
N SER A 246 24.01 -8.41 17.60
CA SER A 246 24.76 -9.64 17.36
C SER A 246 24.92 -9.78 15.85
N ALA A 247 26.15 -9.87 15.35
CA ALA A 247 26.54 -9.65 13.96
C ALA A 247 25.91 -10.61 12.92
N GLU A 248 26.19 -10.29 11.65
CA GLU A 248 25.92 -11.05 10.40
C GLU A 248 24.47 -10.94 9.85
N ASP A 249 24.21 -10.61 8.58
CA ASP A 249 25.05 -10.08 7.48
C ASP A 249 24.17 -9.39 6.38
N ASP A 250 24.78 -8.44 5.67
CA ASP A 250 24.57 -7.94 4.29
C ASP A 250 23.18 -7.82 3.62
N GLN A 251 22.91 -6.60 3.11
CA GLN A 251 21.89 -6.29 2.10
C GLN A 251 22.53 -5.49 0.93
N GLU A 252 22.36 -5.97 -0.32
CA GLU A 252 22.61 -5.18 -1.54
C GLU A 252 21.49 -5.43 -2.58
N GLU A 253 21.09 -4.37 -3.30
CA GLU A 253 20.03 -4.38 -4.33
C GLU A 253 20.59 -4.18 -5.75
N ALA A 254 20.02 -4.83 -6.78
CA ALA A 254 20.24 -4.47 -8.20
C ALA A 254 19.17 -5.07 -9.16
N ARG A 255 19.16 -4.66 -10.45
CA ARG A 255 18.15 -5.03 -11.50
C ARG A 255 18.87 -5.39 -12.84
N GLY A 256 18.34 -6.10 -13.84
CA GLY A 256 17.03 -6.70 -14.20
C GLY A 256 17.00 -7.00 -15.74
N ASP A 257 15.96 -7.47 -16.45
CA ASP A 257 14.64 -8.08 -16.15
C ASP A 257 14.01 -8.71 -17.46
N ASP A 258 12.91 -9.49 -17.34
CA ASP A 258 11.87 -9.85 -18.36
C ASP A 258 12.26 -10.79 -19.56
N LEU A 259 11.45 -11.69 -20.17
CA LEU A 259 10.02 -12.11 -20.14
C LEU A 259 9.91 -13.66 -19.81
N ASP A 260 8.80 -14.44 -19.87
CA ASP A 260 7.43 -14.30 -20.42
C ASP A 260 6.37 -15.23 -19.74
N GLN A 261 5.09 -14.96 -20.03
CA GLN A 261 3.97 -15.90 -20.28
C GLN A 261 3.07 -16.49 -19.15
N PHE A 262 1.80 -16.69 -19.55
CA PHE A 262 0.74 -17.62 -19.07
C PHE A 262 -0.46 -17.17 -18.20
N VAL A 263 -1.41 -16.54 -18.88
CA VAL A 263 -2.84 -16.91 -19.04
C VAL A 263 -3.49 -17.97 -18.09
N ARG A 264 -4.65 -17.58 -17.51
CA ARG A 264 -5.78 -18.34 -16.89
C ARG A 264 -5.71 -18.69 -15.38
N PHE A 265 -6.56 -18.03 -14.59
CA PHE A 265 -7.72 -18.70 -13.95
C PHE A 265 -8.80 -17.69 -13.53
N ALA A 266 -10.05 -17.87 -13.97
CA ALA A 266 -11.17 -17.01 -13.59
C ALA A 266 -12.49 -17.80 -13.49
N HIS A 267 -12.82 -18.31 -12.31
CA HIS A 267 -14.17 -18.76 -11.99
C HIS A 267 -14.47 -18.69 -10.48
N ARG A 268 -15.25 -17.68 -10.07
CA ARG A 268 -16.37 -17.84 -9.13
C ARG A 268 -17.20 -16.56 -9.02
N PHE A 269 -18.27 -16.50 -9.82
CA PHE A 269 -19.46 -15.70 -9.53
C PHE A 269 -20.69 -16.45 -10.05
N THR A 270 -21.72 -16.59 -9.22
CA THR A 270 -23.03 -17.10 -9.61
C THR A 270 -24.14 -16.27 -8.95
N PRO A 271 -24.63 -15.22 -9.63
CA PRO A 271 -25.94 -14.63 -9.41
C PRO A 271 -26.96 -15.11 -10.46
N GLN A 272 -28.25 -14.98 -10.15
CA GLN A 272 -29.34 -15.48 -10.98
C GLN A 272 -29.58 -14.62 -12.23
N ALA A 273 -30.02 -15.27 -13.32
CA ALA A 273 -29.79 -14.83 -14.70
C ALA A 273 -30.52 -13.57 -15.21
N ARG A 274 -31.16 -12.77 -14.35
CA ARG A 274 -31.81 -11.49 -14.73
C ARG A 274 -31.10 -10.23 -14.25
N ASP A 275 -30.20 -10.34 -13.27
CA ASP A 275 -29.42 -9.22 -12.71
C ASP A 275 -28.03 -9.09 -13.35
N MET A 276 -27.45 -10.22 -13.80
CA MET A 276 -26.09 -10.31 -14.35
C MET A 276 -25.78 -9.25 -15.43
N ALA A 277 -26.72 -8.93 -16.33
CA ALA A 277 -26.48 -7.95 -17.39
C ALA A 277 -26.30 -6.52 -16.82
N TYR A 278 -27.06 -6.17 -15.79
CA TYR A 278 -26.94 -4.89 -15.09
C TYR A 278 -25.63 -4.83 -14.30
N GLN A 279 -25.30 -5.88 -13.54
CA GLN A 279 -24.03 -5.97 -12.79
C GLN A 279 -22.80 -5.90 -13.71
N ILE A 280 -22.83 -6.56 -14.89
CA ILE A 280 -21.77 -6.48 -15.89
C ILE A 280 -21.66 -5.06 -16.46
N GLN A 281 -22.78 -4.41 -16.78
CA GLN A 281 -22.79 -3.05 -17.31
C GLN A 281 -22.22 -2.05 -16.29
N LEU A 282 -22.65 -2.17 -15.04
CA LEU A 282 -22.21 -1.31 -13.94
C LEU A 282 -20.73 -1.53 -13.59
N ALA A 283 -20.25 -2.77 -13.60
CA ALA A 283 -18.83 -3.08 -13.44
C ALA A 283 -17.98 -2.52 -14.59
N LYS A 284 -18.46 -2.56 -15.84
CA LYS A 284 -17.79 -1.90 -16.98
C LYS A 284 -17.72 -0.39 -16.80
N GLU A 285 -18.82 0.25 -16.42
CA GLU A 285 -18.88 1.70 -16.19
C GLU A 285 -17.89 2.14 -15.09
N ARG A 286 -17.79 1.40 -13.98
CA ARG A 286 -16.79 1.65 -12.93
C ARG A 286 -15.37 1.44 -13.43
N PHE A 287 -15.11 0.36 -14.16
CA PHE A 287 -13.80 0.09 -14.75
C PHE A 287 -13.38 1.21 -15.71
N THR A 288 -14.29 1.71 -16.55
CA THR A 288 -14.07 2.86 -17.45
C THR A 288 -13.93 4.19 -16.68
N LYS A 289 -14.61 4.37 -15.53
CA LYS A 289 -14.44 5.55 -14.67
C LYS A 289 -13.07 5.56 -13.98
N LEU A 290 -12.61 4.40 -13.50
CA LEU A 290 -11.34 4.22 -12.82
C LEU A 290 -10.15 4.33 -13.79
N ASN A 291 -10.18 3.61 -14.92
CA ASN A 291 -9.13 3.61 -15.93
C ASN A 291 -9.34 4.72 -16.97
N ASN A 292 -9.63 5.93 -16.48
CA ASN A 292 -9.86 7.10 -17.32
C ASN A 292 -8.63 8.00 -17.33
N ASP A 293 -7.81 7.89 -18.38
CA ASP A 293 -6.57 8.67 -18.54
C ASP A 293 -6.79 10.18 -18.42
N ALA A 294 -7.91 10.70 -18.94
CA ALA A 294 -8.22 12.12 -18.85
C ALA A 294 -8.48 12.57 -17.41
N ARG A 295 -9.17 11.75 -16.58
CA ARG A 295 -9.33 12.00 -15.14
C ARG A 295 -7.99 11.88 -14.39
N HIS A 296 -7.15 10.88 -14.72
CA HIS A 296 -5.81 10.73 -14.15
C HIS A 296 -4.94 11.96 -14.43
N VAL A 297 -4.78 12.35 -15.69
CA VAL A 297 -3.99 13.52 -16.11
C VAL A 297 -4.51 14.82 -15.49
N ARG A 298 -5.84 14.98 -15.38
CA ARG A 298 -6.48 16.11 -14.71
C ARG A 298 -6.12 16.19 -13.23
N LEU A 299 -6.27 15.09 -12.49
CA LEU A 299 -5.90 15.00 -11.07
C LEU A 299 -4.41 15.28 -10.85
N GLN A 300 -3.54 14.59 -11.60
CA GLN A 300 -2.09 14.74 -11.53
C GLN A 300 -1.66 16.19 -11.78
N ARG A 301 -2.27 16.86 -12.77
CA ARG A 301 -1.98 18.27 -13.11
C ARG A 301 -2.44 19.23 -12.02
N ALA A 302 -3.67 19.08 -11.53
CA ALA A 302 -4.21 19.96 -10.50
C ALA A 302 -3.36 19.89 -9.22
N ILE A 303 -2.94 18.68 -8.81
CA ILE A 303 -2.06 18.52 -7.64
C ILE A 303 -0.66 19.10 -7.91
N MET A 304 -0.06 18.87 -9.09
CA MET A 304 1.22 19.47 -9.45
C MET A 304 1.19 21.00 -9.43
N ASN A 305 0.12 21.62 -9.94
CA ASN A 305 -0.07 23.06 -9.93
C ASN A 305 -0.24 23.60 -8.50
N HIS A 306 -1.07 22.96 -7.69
CA HIS A 306 -1.32 23.33 -6.29
C HIS A 306 -0.06 23.25 -5.42
N VAL A 307 0.73 22.16 -5.56
CA VAL A 307 2.04 22.01 -4.90
C VAL A 307 3.00 23.12 -5.34
N ALA A 308 3.06 23.42 -6.65
CA ALA A 308 3.93 24.47 -7.17
C ALA A 308 3.52 25.87 -6.65
N ALA A 309 2.22 26.16 -6.54
CA ALA A 309 1.72 27.43 -5.99
C ALA A 309 2.12 27.59 -4.51
N ASN A 310 1.84 26.57 -3.68
CA ASN A 310 2.07 26.62 -2.23
C ASN A 310 3.55 26.83 -1.88
N TYR A 311 4.46 26.11 -2.52
CA TYR A 311 5.90 26.25 -2.24
C TYR A 311 6.46 27.59 -2.77
N ILE A 312 5.90 28.17 -3.85
CA ILE A 312 6.21 29.56 -4.25
C ILE A 312 5.80 30.54 -3.14
N GLU A 313 4.64 30.35 -2.51
CA GLU A 313 4.24 31.15 -1.36
C GLU A 313 5.14 30.94 -0.13
N GLU A 314 5.46 29.70 0.24
CA GLU A 314 6.37 29.43 1.35
C GLU A 314 7.74 30.07 1.15
N LYS A 315 8.30 29.99 -0.06
CA LYS A 315 9.59 30.62 -0.39
C LYS A 315 9.51 32.14 -0.28
N LYS A 316 8.40 32.76 -0.70
CA LYS A 316 8.16 34.20 -0.49
C LYS A 316 8.06 34.56 1.00
N ARG A 317 7.42 33.72 1.82
CA ARG A 317 7.32 33.92 3.29
C ARG A 317 8.65 33.73 4.02
N ARG A 318 9.52 32.83 3.55
CA ARG A 318 10.88 32.58 4.11
C ARG A 318 11.95 33.54 3.59
N SER A 319 11.66 34.35 2.58
CA SER A 319 12.55 35.39 2.05
C SER A 319 11.79 36.70 1.86
N PRO A 320 11.33 37.35 2.95
CA PRO A 320 10.93 38.74 2.88
C PRO A 320 12.14 39.54 2.39
N SER A 321 11.96 40.31 1.32
CA SER A 321 13.01 41.09 0.69
C SER A 321 13.68 42.05 1.69
N LEU A 322 15.01 42.02 1.71
CA LEU A 322 15.87 43.08 2.26
C LEU A 322 15.59 44.43 1.57
#